data_AF-A0A8D5U8D0-F1
#
_entry.id   AF-A0A8D5U8D0-F1
#
_cell.length_a   1.000
_cell.length_b   1.000
_cell.length_c   1.000
_cell.angle_alpha   90.00
_cell.angle_beta   90.00
_cell.angle_gamma   90.00
#
_symmetry.space_group_name_H-M   'P 1'
#
loop_
_entity.id
_entity.type
_entity.pdbx_description
1 polymer ?
#
loop_
_entity_poly.entity_id
_entity_poly.type
_entity_poly.pdbx_seq_one_letter_code
_entity_poly.pdbx_strand_id
1 'polypeptide(L)'
;MDNKEKLLNSPIKVKILKLFNEGGAEISLTFKDIKDSLNISTDSLKFQLNDLVAEGILSKKKNKYNLTNVGKELLKEIKEKGL
;
A
#
# COMPACT_ATOMS: atom_id res chain seq x y z
N MET A 1 -17.44 9.35 -7.91
CA MET A 1 -16.53 8.20 -8.15
C MET A 1 -15.59 8.14 -6.97
N ASP A 2 -15.82 7.19 -6.07
CA ASP A 2 -15.11 7.09 -4.80
C ASP A 2 -13.62 6.77 -5.05
N ASN A 3 -12.73 7.53 -4.42
CA ASN A 3 -11.27 7.33 -4.56
C ASN A 3 -10.85 5.88 -4.20
N LYS A 4 -11.59 5.23 -3.30
CA LYS A 4 -11.43 3.80 -2.95
C LYS A 4 -11.59 2.84 -4.13
N GLU A 5 -12.49 3.07 -5.08
CA GLU A 5 -12.61 2.19 -6.26
C GLU A 5 -11.40 2.32 -7.18
N LYS A 6 -10.89 3.54 -7.37
CA LYS A 6 -9.67 3.76 -8.18
C LYS A 6 -8.45 3.08 -7.57
N LEU A 7 -8.38 3.02 -6.24
CA LEU A 7 -7.34 2.31 -5.49
C LEU A 7 -7.38 0.80 -5.72
N LEU A 8 -8.56 0.19 -5.58
CA LEU A 8 -8.76 -1.24 -5.80
C LEU A 8 -8.50 -1.66 -7.25
N ASN A 9 -8.76 -0.76 -8.20
CA ASN A 9 -8.52 -1.00 -9.62
C ASN A 9 -7.05 -0.79 -10.05
N SER A 10 -6.16 -0.35 -9.17
CA SER A 10 -4.72 -0.21 -9.46
C SER A 10 -3.95 -1.46 -9.04
N PRO A 11 -3.45 -2.28 -9.98
CA PRO A 11 -2.75 -3.53 -9.65
C PRO A 11 -1.50 -3.28 -8.80
N ILE A 12 -0.81 -2.16 -9.01
CA ILE A 12 0.41 -1.84 -8.25
C ILE A 12 0.06 -1.48 -6.80
N LYS A 13 -1.01 -0.70 -6.58
CA LYS A 13 -1.42 -0.32 -5.21
C LYS A 13 -1.91 -1.54 -4.43
N VAL A 14 -2.69 -2.42 -5.06
CA VAL A 14 -3.10 -3.70 -4.45
C VAL A 14 -1.88 -4.53 -4.08
N LYS A 15 -0.88 -4.66 -4.96
CA LYS A 15 0.37 -5.37 -4.65
C LYS A 15 1.13 -4.73 -3.47
N ILE A 16 1.26 -3.40 -3.42
CA ILE A 16 1.87 -2.69 -2.29
C ILE A 16 1.15 -3.06 -0.99
N LEU A 17 -0.17 -3.01 -0.96
CA LEU A 17 -0.97 -3.30 0.25
C LEU A 17 -0.84 -4.76 0.69
N LYS A 18 -0.74 -5.70 -0.24
CA LYS A 18 -0.51 -7.12 0.06
C LYS A 18 0.81 -7.38 0.78
N LEU A 19 1.87 -6.62 0.49
CA LEU A 19 3.16 -6.75 1.21
C LEU A 19 3.02 -6.48 2.71
N PHE A 20 2.11 -5.58 3.11
CA PHE A 20 1.84 -5.31 4.52
C PHE A 20 1.04 -6.43 5.20
N ASN A 21 0.43 -7.35 4.44
CA ASN A 21 -0.27 -8.49 5.00
C ASN A 21 0.68 -9.61 5.41
N GLU A 22 1.69 -9.87 4.58
CA GLU A 22 2.64 -10.99 4.76
C GLU A 22 3.47 -10.85 6.04
N GLY A 23 3.66 -9.61 6.52
CA GLY A 23 4.36 -9.30 7.76
C GLY A 23 3.51 -9.21 9.03
N GLY A 24 2.19 -9.34 8.93
CA GLY A 24 1.26 -9.09 10.03
C GLY A 24 0.81 -7.62 10.15
N ALA A 25 -0.28 -7.37 10.88
CA ALA A 25 -0.99 -6.09 10.92
C ALA A 25 -0.21 -4.88 11.49
N GLU A 26 0.99 -5.10 12.02
CA GLU A 26 1.89 -4.06 12.55
C GLU A 26 3.21 -3.94 11.80
N ILE A 27 3.34 -4.56 10.61
CA ILE A 27 4.58 -4.44 9.86
C ILE A 27 4.80 -3.02 9.33
N SER A 28 6.01 -2.51 9.59
CA SER A 28 6.54 -1.30 9.00
C SER A 28 7.49 -1.66 7.87
N LEU A 29 7.19 -1.26 6.63
CA LEU A 29 8.05 -1.52 5.47
C LEU A 29 8.85 -0.28 5.07
N THR A 30 10.11 -0.44 4.71
CA THR A 30 10.90 0.64 4.10
C THR A 30 10.61 0.75 2.61
N PHE A 31 10.98 1.88 2.01
CA PHE A 31 10.94 2.04 0.55
C PHE A 31 11.70 0.93 -0.17
N LYS A 32 12.85 0.51 0.39
CA LYS A 32 13.69 -0.54 -0.19
C LYS A 32 12.97 -1.88 -0.17
N ASP A 33 12.39 -2.27 0.97
CA ASP A 33 11.65 -3.54 1.09
C ASP A 33 10.53 -3.63 0.05
N ILE A 34 9.76 -2.54 -0.11
CA ILE A 34 8.66 -2.48 -1.08
C ILE A 34 9.18 -2.53 -2.52
N LYS A 35 10.28 -1.85 -2.81
CA LYS A 35 10.88 -1.81 -4.15
C LYS A 35 11.41 -3.17 -4.58
N ASP A 36 12.14 -3.82 -3.67
CA ASP A 36 12.76 -5.12 -3.91
C ASP A 36 11.67 -6.18 -4.17
N SER A 37 10.49 -6.03 -3.57
CA SER A 37 9.35 -6.94 -3.81
C SER A 37 8.53 -6.67 -5.08
N LEU A 38 8.50 -5.44 -5.61
CA LEU A 38 7.55 -5.07 -6.68
C LEU A 38 8.12 -5.01 -8.10
N ASN A 39 9.44 -5.13 -8.28
CA ASN A 39 10.11 -5.04 -9.58
C ASN A 39 9.59 -3.88 -10.47
N ILE A 40 9.43 -2.70 -9.89
CA ILE A 40 9.01 -1.46 -10.58
C ILE A 40 10.10 -0.38 -10.47
N SER A 41 9.99 0.63 -11.33
CA SER A 41 10.91 1.77 -11.29
C SER A 41 10.79 2.56 -9.98
N THR A 42 11.90 3.20 -9.58
CA THR A 42 11.95 4.05 -8.38
C THR A 42 10.87 5.14 -8.41
N ASP A 43 10.70 5.79 -9.56
CA ASP A 43 9.78 6.93 -9.70
C ASP A 43 8.33 6.47 -9.67
N SER A 44 8.03 5.33 -10.31
CA SER A 44 6.71 4.70 -10.19
C SER A 44 6.40 4.37 -8.74
N LEU A 45 7.34 3.76 -8.00
CA LEU A 45 7.09 3.43 -6.59
C LEU A 45 6.88 4.68 -5.73
N LYS A 46 7.71 5.72 -5.91
CA LYS A 46 7.55 7.00 -5.19
C LYS A 46 6.19 7.61 -5.46
N PHE A 47 5.76 7.64 -6.72
CA PHE A 47 4.44 8.15 -7.11
C PHE A 47 3.32 7.41 -6.39
N GLN A 48 3.30 6.07 -6.48
CA GLN A 48 2.24 5.26 -5.85
C GLN A 48 2.24 5.36 -4.32
N LEU A 49 3.41 5.39 -3.68
CA LEU A 49 3.49 5.54 -2.22
C LEU A 49 3.07 6.93 -1.75
N ASN A 50 3.41 8.00 -2.47
CA ASN A 50 2.96 9.34 -2.14
C ASN A 50 1.44 9.46 -2.29
N ASP A 51 0.88 8.85 -3.33
CA ASP A 51 -0.57 8.81 -3.56
C ASP A 51 -1.28 8.07 -2.43
N LEU A 52 -0.81 6.87 -2.06
CA LEU A 52 -1.34 6.11 -0.92
C LEU A 52 -1.23 6.85 0.43
N VAL A 53 -0.20 7.69 0.60
CA VAL A 53 -0.05 8.53 1.79
C VAL A 53 -1.02 9.72 1.75
N ALA A 54 -1.18 10.36 0.59
CA ALA A 54 -2.13 11.46 0.40
C ALA A 54 -3.58 11.01 0.60
N GLU A 55 -3.90 9.78 0.21
CA GLU A 55 -5.20 9.15 0.42
C GLU A 55 -5.39 8.62 1.86
N GLY A 56 -4.39 8.78 2.73
CA GLY A 56 -4.47 8.40 4.14
C GLY A 56 -4.46 6.89 4.39
N ILE A 57 -4.09 6.07 3.40
CA ILE A 57 -4.00 4.61 3.49
C ILE A 57 -2.70 4.20 4.18
N LEU A 58 -1.61 4.87 3.82
CA LEU A 58 -0.31 4.69 4.41
C LEU A 58 0.06 5.93 5.24
N SER A 59 0.78 5.70 6.32
CA SER A 59 1.49 6.75 7.04
C SER A 59 3.00 6.55 6.87
N LYS A 60 3.71 7.63 6.60
CA LYS A 60 5.18 7.62 6.51
C LYS A 60 5.79 8.20 7.79
N LYS A 61 6.58 7.42 8.51
CA LYS A 61 7.30 7.84 9.73
C LYS A 61 8.75 7.41 9.67
N LYS A 62 9.70 8.35 9.79
CA LYS A 62 11.15 8.10 9.81
C LYS A 62 11.62 7.09 8.74
N ASN A 63 11.17 7.27 7.49
CA ASN A 63 11.46 6.43 6.31
C ASN A 63 10.79 5.05 6.25
N LYS A 64 9.86 4.75 7.15
CA LYS A 64 9.02 3.56 7.09
C LYS A 64 7.58 3.94 6.73
N TYR A 65 6.92 3.04 6.02
CA TYR A 65 5.51 3.09 5.69
C TYR A 65 4.76 2.12 6.60
N ASN A 66 3.57 2.52 7.04
CA ASN A 66 2.68 1.70 7.88
C ASN A 66 1.24 1.85 7.39
N LEU A 67 0.46 0.78 7.46
CA LEU A 67 -0.98 0.88 7.24
C LEU A 67 -1.64 1.72 8.33
N THR A 68 -2.48 2.67 7.91
CA THR A 68 -3.43 3.34 8.80
C THR A 68 -4.66 2.45 9.02
N ASN A 69 -5.60 2.89 9.86
CA ASN A 69 -6.89 2.19 10.02
C ASN A 69 -7.63 2.06 8.68
N VAL A 70 -7.63 3.12 7.86
CA VAL A 70 -8.22 3.11 6.52
C VAL A 70 -7.54 2.09 5.61
N GLY A 71 -6.21 2.00 5.67
CA GLY A 71 -5.47 1.01 4.89
C GLY A 71 -5.71 -0.43 5.34
N LYS A 72 -5.90 -0.66 6.65
CA LYS A 72 -6.24 -1.98 7.20
C LYS A 72 -7.62 -2.43 6.74
N GLU A 73 -8.61 -1.53 6.76
CA GLU A 73 -9.95 -1.82 6.22
C GLU A 73 -9.90 -2.15 4.73
N LEU A 74 -9.17 -1.34 3.95
CA LEU A 74 -9.02 -1.57 2.51
C LEU A 74 -8.32 -2.90 2.21
N LEU A 75 -7.28 -3.25 2.97
CA LEU A 75 -6.61 -4.54 2.86
C LEU A 75 -7.55 -5.70 3.18
N LYS A 76 -8.44 -5.55 4.17
CA LYS A 76 -9.46 -6.55 4.49
C LYS A 76 -10.43 -6.73 3.32
N GLU A 77 -10.88 -5.64 2.70
CA GLU A 77 -11.77 -5.68 1.53
C GLU A 77 -11.09 -6.35 0.33
N ILE A 78 -9.80 -6.08 0.09
CA ILE A 78 -9.01 -6.75 -0.97
C ILE A 78 -9.01 -8.27 -0.76
N LYS A 79 -8.84 -8.73 0.48
CA LYS A 79 -8.90 -10.16 0.82
C LYS A 79 -10.28 -10.76 0.59
N GLU A 80 -11.33 -10.08 1.03
CA GLU A 80 -12.72 -10.54 0.87
C GLU A 80 -13.11 -10.65 -0.60
N LYS A 81 -12.56 -9.77 -1.47
CA LYS A 81 -12.76 -9.81 -2.92
C LYS A 81 -11.86 -10.79 -3.67
N GLY A 82 -10.91 -11.45 -3.00
CA GLY A 82 -9.96 -12.35 -3.65
C GLY A 82 -9.02 -11.67 -4.65
N LEU A 83 -8.82 -10.34 -4.52
CA LEU A 83 -7.96 -9.53 -5.38
C LEU A 83 -6.50 -9.67 -5.00
#